data_AF-A0A929K340-F1
#
_entry.id   AF-A0A929K340-F1
#
_cell.length_a   1.000
_cell.length_b   1.000
_cell.length_c   1.000
_cell.angle_alpha   90.00
_cell.angle_beta   90.00
_cell.angle_gamma   90.00
#
_symmetry.space_group_name_H-M   'P 1'
#
loop_
_entity.id
_entity.type
_entity.pdbx_description
1 polymer ?
#
loop_
_entity_poly.entity_id
_entity_poly.type
_entity_poly.pdbx_seq_one_letter_code
_entity_poly.pdbx_strand_id
1 'polypeptide(L)'
;TVTGPGVPDSKEVIYIKKFDTPEEILEEYRPHIKVEPIEITEEELEEYPALKKAISGEGFKKYNEDRWSLKVHPEEWKRTGDFIGEKGSNVIKVGEVYYEVGFVTA
;
A
#
# COMPACT_ATOMS: atom_id res chain seq x y z
N THR A 1 3.95 1.77 36.80
CA THR A 1 3.07 1.93 35.61
C THR A 1 3.76 1.28 34.44
N VAL A 2 3.23 0.15 33.96
CA VAL A 2 3.80 -0.56 32.81
C VAL A 2 3.39 0.23 31.57
N THR A 3 4.27 1.09 31.08
CA THR A 3 4.15 1.65 29.74
C THR A 3 4.42 0.50 28.77
N GLY A 4 3.37 0.07 28.04
CA GLY A 4 3.48 -0.99 27.03
C GLY A 4 4.58 -0.67 26.00
N PRO A 5 5.02 -1.67 25.21
CA PRO A 5 6.09 -1.46 24.23
C PRO A 5 5.65 -0.32 23.30
N GLY A 6 6.28 0.84 23.48
CA GLY A 6 6.18 1.93 22.53
C GLY A 6 6.65 1.36 21.21
N VAL A 7 5.81 1.47 20.19
CA VAL A 7 6.18 1.11 18.82
C VAL A 7 7.51 1.84 18.57
N PRO A 8 8.64 1.11 18.45
CA PRO A 8 9.93 1.75 18.24
C PRO A 8 9.83 2.54 16.94
N ASP A 9 10.74 3.50 16.77
CA ASP A 9 10.89 4.39 15.62
C ASP A 9 10.95 3.58 14.29
N SER A 10 9.79 3.07 13.86
CA SER A 10 9.69 2.08 12.80
C SER A 10 9.96 2.83 11.52
N LYS A 11 11.00 2.35 10.83
CA LYS A 11 11.51 2.88 9.59
C LYS A 11 10.69 2.36 8.42
N GLU A 12 9.95 1.30 8.64
CA GLU A 12 9.20 0.54 7.67
C GLU A 12 7.90 1.27 7.33
N VAL A 13 7.88 1.81 6.12
CA VAL A 13 6.80 2.62 5.60
C VAL A 13 6.22 1.94 4.37
N ILE A 14 4.90 1.87 4.34
CA ILE A 14 4.11 1.60 3.14
C ILE A 14 3.66 2.94 2.59
N TYR A 15 3.98 3.22 1.34
CA TYR A 15 3.49 4.36 0.58
C TYR A 15 2.36 3.89 -0.34
N ILE A 16 1.32 4.70 -0.43
CA ILE A 16 0.18 4.45 -1.32
C ILE A 16 0.04 5.63 -2.27
N LYS A 17 -0.22 5.30 -3.54
CA LYS A 17 -0.78 6.23 -4.50
C LYS A 17 -2.09 5.68 -5.05
N LYS A 18 -3.16 6.43 -4.89
CA LYS A 18 -4.50 6.13 -5.42
C LYS A 18 -4.62 6.59 -6.88
N PHE A 19 -5.38 5.84 -7.65
CA PHE A 19 -5.87 6.22 -8.97
C PHE A 19 -7.35 5.86 -9.05
N ASP A 20 -8.15 6.73 -9.65
CA ASP A 20 -9.58 6.50 -9.85
C ASP A 20 -9.85 5.75 -11.16
N THR A 21 -8.93 5.83 -12.12
CA THR A 21 -9.05 5.12 -13.40
C THR A 21 -7.75 4.41 -13.81
N PRO A 22 -7.83 3.35 -14.62
CA PRO A 22 -6.63 2.74 -15.20
C PRO A 22 -5.91 3.67 -16.18
N GLU A 23 -6.59 4.67 -16.74
CA GLU A 23 -5.99 5.66 -17.66
C GLU A 23 -4.96 6.53 -16.94
N GLU A 24 -5.25 6.97 -15.71
CA GLU A 24 -4.30 7.74 -14.89
C GLU A 24 -3.01 6.95 -14.57
N ILE A 25 -3.12 5.61 -14.46
CA ILE A 25 -1.96 4.73 -14.28
C ILE A 25 -1.07 4.78 -15.54
N LEU A 26 -1.68 4.72 -16.73
CA LEU A 26 -0.95 4.79 -18.00
C LEU A 26 -0.28 6.16 -18.20
N GLU A 27 -0.94 7.24 -17.79
CA GLU A 27 -0.38 8.59 -17.84
C GLU A 27 0.83 8.74 -16.91
N GLU A 28 0.80 8.16 -15.71
CA GLU A 28 1.92 8.20 -14.77
C GLU A 28 3.15 7.44 -15.29
N TYR A 29 2.98 6.19 -15.74
CA TYR A 29 4.11 5.29 -16.04
C TYR A 29 4.60 5.33 -17.49
N ARG A 30 4.04 6.23 -18.32
CA ARG A 30 4.25 6.33 -19.77
C ARG A 30 3.71 5.11 -20.55
N PRO A 31 3.33 5.29 -21.82
CA PRO A 31 2.66 4.26 -22.63
C PRO A 31 3.48 3.01 -22.96
N HIS A 32 4.76 2.94 -22.58
CA HIS A 32 5.63 1.78 -22.85
C HIS A 32 5.80 0.84 -21.65
N ILE A 33 5.34 1.25 -20.46
CA ILE A 33 5.34 0.40 -19.27
C ILE A 33 3.90 -0.10 -19.09
N LYS A 34 3.67 -1.36 -19.49
CA LYS A 34 2.39 -2.00 -19.23
C LYS A 34 2.33 -2.38 -17.75
N VAL A 35 1.67 -1.54 -16.95
CA VAL A 35 1.33 -1.85 -15.57
C VAL A 35 -0.03 -2.53 -15.61
N GLU A 36 -0.08 -3.83 -15.34
CA GLU A 36 -1.33 -4.57 -15.20
C GLU A 36 -1.74 -4.54 -13.72
N PRO A 37 -2.86 -3.88 -13.37
CA PRO A 37 -3.37 -3.92 -12.01
C PRO A 37 -3.83 -5.33 -11.66
N ILE A 38 -3.49 -5.78 -10.46
CA ILE A 38 -3.92 -7.09 -9.96
C ILE A 38 -5.12 -6.93 -9.04
N GLU A 39 -6.18 -7.68 -9.29
CA GLU A 39 -7.34 -7.68 -8.43
C GLU A 39 -7.03 -8.36 -7.09
N ILE A 40 -7.38 -7.68 -6.00
CA ILE A 40 -7.30 -8.19 -4.64
C ILE A 40 -8.72 -8.13 -4.06
N THR A 41 -9.18 -9.27 -3.54
CA THR A 41 -10.52 -9.34 -2.94
C THR A 41 -10.52 -8.75 -1.53
N GLU A 42 -11.70 -8.40 -1.03
CA GLU A 42 -11.84 -7.98 0.37
C GLU A 42 -11.39 -9.08 1.34
N GLU A 43 -11.66 -10.36 1.02
CA GLU A 43 -11.25 -11.50 1.84
C GLU A 43 -9.73 -11.61 1.95
N GLU A 44 -9.01 -11.46 0.83
CA GLU A 44 -7.55 -11.42 0.82
C GLU A 44 -7.05 -10.23 1.65
N LEU A 45 -7.70 -9.07 1.52
CA LEU A 45 -7.32 -7.86 2.23
C LEU A 45 -7.49 -7.98 3.75
N GLU A 46 -8.49 -8.72 4.24
CA GLU A 46 -8.66 -9.00 5.69
C GLU A 46 -7.45 -9.75 6.28
N GLU A 47 -6.76 -10.57 5.48
CA GLU A 47 -5.57 -11.29 5.94
C GLU A 47 -4.36 -10.37 6.14
N TYR A 48 -4.36 -9.19 5.51
CA TYR A 48 -3.26 -8.21 5.52
C TYR A 48 -3.72 -6.88 6.13
N PRO A 49 -3.82 -6.79 7.47
CA PRO A 49 -4.35 -5.60 8.14
C PRO A 49 -3.50 -4.35 7.91
N ALA A 50 -2.18 -4.49 7.72
CA ALA A 50 -1.33 -3.37 7.32
C ALA A 50 -1.67 -2.83 5.93
N LEU A 51 -1.94 -3.68 4.94
CA LEU A 51 -2.39 -3.26 3.60
C LEU A 51 -3.79 -2.65 3.64
N LYS A 52 -4.72 -3.30 4.35
CA LYS A 52 -6.09 -2.81 4.54
C LYS A 52 -6.10 -1.41 5.13
N LYS A 53 -5.32 -1.23 6.20
CA LYS A 53 -5.12 0.09 6.78
C LYS A 53 -4.50 1.00 5.73
N ALA A 54 -3.41 0.55 5.07
CA ALA A 54 -2.68 1.33 4.07
C ALA A 54 -3.61 1.99 3.05
N ILE A 55 -4.52 1.23 2.45
CA ILE A 55 -5.42 1.74 1.42
C ILE A 55 -6.57 2.59 1.97
N SER A 56 -6.95 2.45 3.25
CA SER A 56 -8.05 3.22 3.83
C SER A 56 -7.69 4.69 4.07
N GLY A 57 -6.40 5.02 4.18
CA GLY A 57 -5.97 6.39 4.43
C GLY A 57 -6.24 6.90 5.86
N GLU A 58 -6.64 6.03 6.80
CA GLU A 58 -6.81 6.34 8.24
C GLU A 58 -5.53 6.30 9.11
N GLY A 59 -5.13 7.45 9.66
CA GLY A 59 -3.95 7.56 10.53
C GLY A 59 -2.60 7.71 9.77
N PHE A 60 -2.65 8.30 8.58
CA PHE A 60 -1.52 8.41 7.65
C PHE A 60 -0.90 9.80 7.62
N LYS A 61 0.33 9.85 7.12
CA LYS A 61 0.92 11.09 6.63
C LYS A 61 0.56 11.25 5.15
N LYS A 62 -0.38 12.16 4.86
CA LYS A 62 -0.71 12.56 3.48
C LYS A 62 0.35 13.48 2.90
N TYR A 63 0.65 13.28 1.62
CA TYR A 63 1.42 14.21 0.80
C TYR A 63 0.49 15.08 -0.06
N ASN A 64 -0.59 14.47 -0.57
CA ASN A 64 -1.72 15.12 -1.23
C ASN A 64 -2.97 14.23 -1.11
N GLU A 65 -4.02 14.50 -1.89
CA GLU A 65 -5.28 13.74 -1.86
C GLU A 65 -5.08 12.26 -2.20
N ASP A 66 -4.24 11.97 -3.19
CA ASP A 66 -4.04 10.63 -3.75
C ASP A 66 -2.78 9.92 -3.23
N ARG A 67 -1.91 10.60 -2.47
CA ARG A 67 -0.62 10.06 -2.04
C ARG A 67 -0.45 10.17 -0.54
N TRP A 68 -0.14 9.06 0.11
CA TRP A 68 0.08 9.03 1.56
C TRP A 68 1.00 7.89 1.99
N SER A 69 1.36 7.87 3.28
CA SER A 69 2.25 6.87 3.85
C SER A 69 1.86 6.47 5.28
N LEU A 70 2.11 5.20 5.61
CA LEU A 70 1.90 4.62 6.94
C LEU A 70 3.16 3.92 7.42
N LYS A 71 3.54 4.26 8.64
CA LYS A 71 4.51 3.49 9.41
C LYS A 71 3.85 2.24 9.93
N VAL A 72 4.48 1.10 9.69
CA VAL A 72 3.98 -0.22 10.08
C VAL A 72 5.06 -0.97 10.86
N HIS A 73 4.65 -2.05 11.54
CA HIS A 73 5.61 -2.96 12.16
C HIS A 73 6.44 -3.68 11.08
N PRO A 74 7.73 -3.97 11.30
CA PRO A 74 8.57 -4.63 10.29
C PRO A 74 8.04 -5.98 9.79
N GLU A 75 7.40 -6.76 10.67
CA GLU A 75 6.80 -8.05 10.30
C GLU A 75 5.63 -7.87 9.33
N GLU A 76 4.77 -6.89 9.59
CA GLU A 76 3.63 -6.56 8.74
C GLU A 76 4.08 -5.93 7.41
N TRP A 77 5.13 -5.11 7.45
CA TRP A 77 5.76 -4.56 6.25
C TRP A 77 6.27 -5.65 5.33
N LYS A 78 7.03 -6.60 5.90
CA LYS A 78 7.58 -7.73 5.15
C LYS A 78 6.46 -8.61 4.61
N ARG A 79 5.50 -9.00 5.46
CA ARG A 79 4.37 -9.84 5.06
C ARG A 79 3.55 -9.22 3.92
N THR A 80 3.30 -7.92 4.00
CA THR A 80 2.59 -7.19 2.94
C THR A 80 3.44 -7.10 1.67
N GLY A 81 4.74 -6.85 1.79
CA GLY A 81 5.67 -6.82 0.67
C GLY A 81 5.80 -8.15 -0.06
N ASP A 82 5.90 -9.25 0.70
CA ASP A 82 5.96 -10.61 0.17
C ASP A 82 4.68 -10.92 -0.61
N PHE A 83 3.50 -10.63 -0.05
CA PHE A 83 2.21 -10.83 -0.71
C PHE A 83 2.08 -10.03 -2.03
N ILE A 84 2.40 -8.74 -2.02
CA ILE A 84 2.36 -7.90 -3.23
C ILE A 84 3.38 -8.41 -4.28
N GLY A 85 4.56 -8.84 -3.82
CA GLY A 85 5.57 -9.46 -4.67
C GLY A 85 5.11 -10.78 -5.30
N GLU A 86 4.42 -11.63 -4.54
CA GLU A 86 3.84 -12.90 -5.01
C GLU A 86 2.74 -12.69 -6.05
N LYS A 87 1.95 -11.62 -5.92
CA LYS A 87 0.97 -11.21 -6.94
C LYS A 87 1.68 -10.81 -8.24
N GLY A 88 2.82 -10.14 -8.15
CA GLY A 88 3.67 -9.80 -9.30
C GLY A 88 3.42 -8.40 -9.87
N SER A 89 2.65 -7.56 -9.20
CA SER A 89 2.44 -6.14 -9.53
C SER A 89 2.29 -5.33 -8.26
N ASN A 90 2.95 -4.19 -8.20
CA ASN A 90 2.76 -3.21 -7.12
C ASN A 90 1.49 -2.38 -7.31
N VAL A 91 0.82 -2.50 -8.45
CA VAL A 91 -0.47 -1.85 -8.70
C VAL A 91 -1.58 -2.87 -8.52
N ILE A 92 -2.46 -2.57 -7.60
CA ILE A 92 -3.57 -3.44 -7.19
C ILE A 92 -4.90 -2.73 -7.46
N LYS A 93 -5.94 -3.53 -7.64
CA LYS A 93 -7.32 -3.08 -7.77
C LYS A 93 -8.12 -3.69 -6.63
N VAL A 94 -8.79 -2.85 -5.86
CA VAL A 94 -9.69 -3.26 -4.77
C VAL A 94 -11.05 -2.64 -5.04
N GLY A 95 -12.06 -3.47 -5.32
CA GLY A 95 -13.35 -2.99 -5.81
C GLY A 95 -13.19 -2.27 -7.15
N GLU A 96 -13.52 -0.97 -7.20
CA GLU A 96 -13.40 -0.13 -8.40
C GLU A 96 -12.19 0.83 -8.37
N VAL A 97 -11.38 0.78 -7.31
CA VAL A 97 -10.28 1.72 -7.07
C VAL A 97 -8.92 1.04 -7.26
N TYR A 98 -7.94 1.80 -7.74
CA TYR A 98 -6.59 1.33 -7.99
C TYR A 98 -5.59 1.97 -7.03
N TYR A 99 -4.60 1.20 -6.63
CA TYR A 99 -3.56 1.64 -5.70
C TYR A 99 -2.20 1.12 -6.16
N GLU A 100 -1.21 2.01 -6.26
CA GLU A 100 0.19 1.62 -6.21
C GLU A 100 0.62 1.48 -4.75
N VAL A 101 1.23 0.34 -4.42
CA VAL A 101 1.78 0.02 -3.11
C VAL A 101 3.30 0.03 -3.20
N GLY A 102 3.92 0.95 -2.47
CA GLY A 102 5.37 1.10 -2.37
C GLY A 102 5.89 0.78 -0.97
N PHE A 103 7.13 0.31 -0.90
CA PHE A 103 7.77 -0.11 0.35
C PHE A 103 9.10 0.63 0.51
N VAL A 104 9.29 1.31 1.65
CA VAL A 104 10.53 2.03 1.95
C VAL A 104 10.93 1.86 3.41
N THR A 105 12.24 1.83 3.66
CA THR A 105 12.84 1.94 4.98
C THR A 105 13.38 3.37 5.15
N ALA A 106 12.90 4.11 6.15
CA ALA A 106 13.18 5.54 6.40
C ALA A 106 14.17 5.78 7.56
#